data_AF-A0A382TR52-F1
#
_entry.id   AF-A0A382TR52-F1
#
_cell.length_a   1.000
_cell.length_b   1.000
_cell.length_c   1.000
_cell.angle_alpha   90.00
_cell.angle_beta   90.00
_cell.angle_gamma   90.00
#
_symmetry.space_group_name_H-M   'P 1'
#
loop_
_entity.id
_entity.type
_entity.pdbx_description
1 polymer ?
#
loop_
_entity_poly.entity_id
_entity_poly.type
_entity_poly.pdbx_seq_one_letter_code
_entity_poly.pdbx_strand_id
1 'polypeptide(L)'
;MTTVSIHQPLYLPWLGFFKKMMNSDIFVIFDDVDFVRKMHFNTNSIRDKEKILHLTVPVKKEPGGLIKDIKIDNSHGWATKHKKAIISNYSKSNYLNNYKNFIEKLYDKKFELLIDLNITIIEFIKKE
;
A
#
# COMPACT_ATOMS: atom_id res chain seq x y z
N MET A 1 25.97 15.23 -11.27
CA MET A 1 25.40 14.03 -11.90
C MET A 1 24.02 13.82 -11.28
N THR A 2 22.96 13.71 -12.08
CA THR A 2 21.59 13.53 -11.58
C THR A 2 21.36 12.04 -11.26
N THR A 3 20.96 11.74 -10.04
CA THR A 3 20.64 10.38 -9.58
C THR A 3 19.17 10.08 -9.82
N VAL A 4 18.90 9.08 -10.66
CA VAL A 4 17.54 8.63 -10.97
C VAL A 4 17.32 7.23 -10.41
N SER A 5 16.26 7.06 -9.64
CA SER A 5 15.78 5.76 -9.18
C SER A 5 14.40 5.46 -9.72
N ILE A 6 14.12 4.17 -9.89
CA ILE A 6 12.82 3.67 -10.33
C ILE A 6 12.37 2.50 -9.44
N HIS A 7 11.09 2.42 -9.10
CA HIS A 7 10.51 1.31 -8.35
C HIS A 7 9.00 1.18 -8.58
N GLN A 8 8.48 -0.04 -8.58
CA GLN A 8 7.05 -0.32 -8.67
C GLN A 8 6.28 0.21 -7.44
N PRO A 9 5.00 0.64 -7.59
CA PRO A 9 4.19 1.10 -6.48
C PRO A 9 3.72 -0.09 -5.61
N LEU A 10 4.00 -0.02 -4.32
CA LEU A 10 3.75 -1.11 -3.37
C LEU A 10 2.61 -0.78 -2.39
N TYR A 11 1.92 -1.82 -1.93
CA TYR A 11 0.91 -1.68 -0.88
C TYR A 11 1.59 -1.61 0.49
N LEU A 12 1.43 -0.48 1.19
CA LEU A 12 2.09 -0.17 2.47
C LEU A 12 3.63 -0.38 2.40
N PRO A 13 4.37 0.41 1.60
CA PRO A 13 5.79 0.16 1.32
C PRO A 13 6.66 0.14 2.59
N TRP A 14 7.73 -0.67 2.58
CA TRP A 14 8.72 -0.68 3.65
C TRP A 14 9.64 0.56 3.59
N LEU A 15 10.34 0.87 4.68
CA LEU A 15 11.21 2.05 4.80
C LEU A 15 12.28 2.17 3.71
N GLY A 16 12.77 1.04 3.18
CA GLY A 16 13.74 0.99 2.10
C GLY A 16 13.25 1.59 0.78
N PHE A 17 11.94 1.52 0.51
CA PHE A 17 11.32 2.19 -0.64
C PHE A 17 11.51 3.72 -0.53
N PHE A 18 11.18 4.28 0.64
CA PHE A 18 11.32 5.71 0.90
C PHE A 18 12.77 6.14 1.04
N LYS A 19 13.64 5.31 1.63
CA LYS A 19 15.09 5.57 1.64
C LYS A 19 15.66 5.65 0.22
N LYS A 20 15.22 4.80 -0.71
CA LYS A 20 15.61 4.90 -2.12
C LYS A 20 15.11 6.21 -2.74
N MET A 21 13.85 6.56 -2.48
CA MET A 21 13.25 7.81 -2.93
C MET A 21 14.01 9.05 -2.43
N MET A 22 14.33 9.11 -1.13
CA MET A 22 15.06 10.22 -0.51
C MET A 22 16.49 10.38 -1.01
N ASN A 23 17.12 9.31 -1.50
CA ASN A 23 18.49 9.34 -2.03
C ASN A 23 18.54 9.60 -3.55
N SER A 24 17.43 10.01 -4.16
CA SER A 24 17.34 10.22 -5.61
C SER A 24 16.89 11.64 -5.91
N ASP A 25 17.48 12.26 -6.92
CA ASP A 25 17.00 13.55 -7.44
C ASP A 25 15.66 13.38 -8.16
N ILE A 26 15.48 12.24 -8.83
CA ILE A 26 14.24 11.85 -9.51
C ILE A 26 13.90 10.42 -9.10
N PHE A 27 12.68 10.23 -8.59
CA PHE A 27 12.13 8.91 -8.31
C PHE A 27 10.94 8.61 -9.21
N VAL A 28 11.08 7.60 -10.06
CA VAL A 28 10.06 7.17 -11.02
C VAL A 28 9.24 6.04 -10.43
N ILE A 29 7.92 6.20 -10.45
CA ILE A 29 6.99 5.10 -10.18
C ILE A 29 6.94 4.20 -11.43
N PHE A 30 7.23 2.91 -11.25
CA PHE A 30 7.28 1.94 -12.33
C PHE A 30 6.00 1.11 -12.40
N ASP A 31 4.98 1.63 -13.07
CA ASP A 31 3.64 1.06 -13.10
C ASP A 31 3.25 0.39 -14.42
N ASP A 32 4.03 0.62 -15.48
CA ASP A 32 3.91 0.00 -16.80
C ASP A 32 4.68 -1.33 -16.91
N VAL A 33 4.68 -2.11 -15.82
CA VAL A 33 5.23 -3.47 -15.77
C VAL A 33 4.20 -4.48 -15.32
N ASP A 34 4.46 -5.74 -15.64
CA ASP A 34 3.61 -6.86 -15.27
C ASP A 34 3.36 -6.94 -13.76
N PHE A 35 2.09 -7.08 -13.41
CA PHE A 35 1.66 -7.35 -12.05
C PHE A 35 1.85 -8.82 -11.68
N VAL A 36 2.56 -9.06 -10.58
CA VAL A 36 2.69 -10.41 -9.99
C VAL A 36 1.83 -10.51 -8.73
N ARG A 37 0.78 -11.35 -8.78
CA ARG A 37 -0.14 -11.52 -7.66
C ARG A 37 0.57 -12.07 -6.41
N LYS A 38 0.11 -11.66 -5.22
CA LYS A 38 0.59 -12.09 -3.90
C LYS A 38 2.00 -11.60 -3.54
N MET A 39 2.56 -10.69 -4.32
CA MET A 39 3.76 -9.92 -3.96
C MET A 39 3.37 -8.63 -3.22
N HIS A 40 4.38 -7.85 -2.85
CA HIS A 40 4.23 -6.55 -2.16
C HIS A 40 3.37 -5.51 -2.90
N PHE A 41 2.94 -5.78 -4.13
CA PHE A 41 2.00 -4.92 -4.86
C PHE A 41 0.62 -4.87 -4.20
N ASN A 42 0.12 -6.00 -3.68
CA ASN A 42 -1.23 -6.11 -3.14
C ASN A 42 -1.29 -6.84 -1.78
N THR A 43 -0.15 -7.18 -1.19
CA THR A 43 -0.08 -7.83 0.12
C THR A 43 0.89 -7.11 1.05
N ASN A 44 0.62 -7.21 2.35
CA ASN A 44 1.55 -6.79 3.38
C ASN A 44 1.32 -7.61 4.65
N SER A 45 2.12 -7.40 5.67
CA SER A 45 2.04 -8.09 6.95
C SER A 45 2.13 -7.07 8.07
N ILE A 46 1.22 -7.15 9.04
CA ILE A 46 1.28 -6.35 10.26
C ILE A 46 1.50 -7.27 11.46
N ARG A 47 2.04 -6.70 12.53
CA ARG A 47 2.24 -7.42 13.78
C ARG A 47 0.94 -7.43 14.58
N ASP A 48 0.46 -8.62 14.89
CA ASP A 48 -0.51 -8.89 15.96
C ASP A 48 0.28 -9.26 17.22
N LYS A 49 -0.36 -9.24 18.40
CA LYS A 49 0.29 -9.45 19.71
C LYS A 49 1.22 -10.66 19.74
N GLU A 50 0.81 -11.75 19.09
CA GLU A 50 1.50 -13.03 19.12
C GLU A 50 1.82 -13.61 17.74
N LYS A 51 1.35 -12.96 16.65
CA LYS A 51 1.46 -13.51 15.29
C LYS A 51 1.62 -12.44 14.23
N ILE A 52 2.01 -12.87 13.03
CA ILE A 52 1.98 -12.03 11.84
C ILE A 52 0.59 -12.15 11.22
N LEU A 53 -0.06 -11.00 10.98
CA LEU A 53 -1.32 -10.93 10.26
C LEU A 53 -1.06 -10.47 8.82
N HIS A 54 -1.44 -11.30 7.85
CA HIS A 54 -1.35 -10.94 6.44
C HIS A 54 -2.56 -10.08 6.02
N LEU A 55 -2.25 -8.97 5.38
CA LEU A 55 -3.18 -8.10 4.68
C LEU A 55 -3.09 -8.42 3.19
N THR A 56 -4.23 -8.54 2.52
CA THR A 56 -4.29 -8.78 1.07
C THR A 56 -5.41 -7.96 0.49
N VAL A 57 -5.05 -7.01 -0.38
CA VAL A 57 -6.00 -6.31 -1.22
C VAL A 57 -6.42 -7.30 -2.32
N PRO A 58 -7.69 -7.74 -2.35
CA PRO A 58 -8.17 -8.66 -3.37
C PRO A 58 -8.21 -7.93 -4.71
N VAL A 59 -7.78 -8.60 -5.77
CA VAL A 59 -7.75 -8.05 -7.14
C VAL A 59 -8.45 -9.01 -8.08
N LYS A 60 -9.17 -8.46 -9.08
CA LYS A 60 -9.94 -9.25 -10.06
C LYS A 60 -9.01 -10.21 -10.80
N LYS A 61 -9.53 -11.38 -11.17
CA LYS A 61 -8.74 -12.44 -11.82
C LYS A 61 -8.75 -12.23 -13.32
N GLU A 62 -7.83 -11.42 -13.82
CA GLU A 62 -7.54 -11.28 -15.25
C GLU A 62 -6.10 -11.78 -15.51
N PRO A 63 -5.85 -12.52 -16.61
CA PRO A 63 -4.51 -12.99 -16.96
C PRO A 63 -3.64 -11.84 -17.43
N GLY A 64 -2.45 -11.70 -16.84
CA GLY A 64 -1.52 -10.62 -17.15
C GLY A 64 -2.05 -9.24 -16.74
N GLY A 65 -1.36 -8.19 -17.20
CA GLY A 65 -1.76 -6.81 -16.97
C GLY A 65 -0.67 -6.00 -16.29
N LEU A 66 -0.59 -4.73 -16.67
CA LEU A 66 0.33 -3.77 -16.08
C LEU A 66 -0.18 -3.39 -14.69
N ILE A 67 0.73 -3.09 -13.74
CA ILE A 67 0.36 -2.69 -12.37
C ILE A 67 -0.68 -1.57 -12.36
N LYS A 68 -0.58 -0.61 -13.28
CA LYS A 68 -1.53 0.51 -13.43
C LYS A 68 -2.97 0.10 -13.76
N ASP A 69 -3.17 -1.05 -14.39
CA ASP A 69 -4.47 -1.51 -14.89
C ASP A 69 -5.18 -2.46 -13.92
N ILE A 70 -4.54 -2.83 -12.80
CA ILE A 70 -5.04 -3.84 -11.88
C ILE A 70 -6.24 -3.32 -11.07
N LYS A 71 -7.39 -3.96 -11.28
CA LYS A 71 -8.63 -3.65 -10.58
C LYS A 71 -8.75 -4.38 -9.25
N ILE A 72 -9.17 -3.64 -8.22
CA ILE A 72 -9.50 -4.19 -6.90
C ILE A 72 -10.83 -4.94 -6.99
N ASP A 73 -10.90 -6.08 -6.32
CA ASP A 73 -12.15 -6.82 -6.11
C ASP A 73 -12.85 -6.35 -4.83
N ASN A 74 -13.70 -5.34 -4.98
CA ASN A 74 -14.49 -4.77 -3.89
C ASN A 74 -15.75 -5.57 -3.53
N SER A 75 -15.95 -6.78 -4.08
CA SER A 75 -17.07 -7.64 -3.69
C SER A 75 -16.95 -8.17 -2.25
N HIS A 76 -15.76 -8.10 -1.68
CA HIS A 76 -15.45 -8.50 -0.31
C HIS A 76 -15.11 -7.28 0.55
N GLY A 77 -15.51 -7.28 1.83
CA GLY A 77 -15.23 -6.21 2.80
C GLY A 77 -13.76 -6.12 3.27
N TRP A 78 -12.80 -6.19 2.34
CA TRP A 78 -11.37 -6.21 2.63
C TRP A 78 -10.89 -4.92 3.29
N ALA A 79 -11.39 -3.76 2.86
CA ALA A 79 -10.99 -2.46 3.38
C ALA A 79 -11.41 -2.31 4.86
N THR A 80 -12.66 -2.68 5.19
CA THR A 80 -13.14 -2.73 6.58
C THR A 80 -12.29 -3.69 7.43
N LYS A 81 -11.93 -4.86 6.89
CA LYS A 81 -11.05 -5.82 7.58
C LYS A 81 -9.66 -5.23 7.85
N HIS A 82 -9.04 -4.60 6.85
CA HIS A 82 -7.73 -3.97 7.00
C HIS A 82 -7.77 -2.80 7.99
N LYS A 83 -8.76 -1.91 7.88
CA LYS A 83 -8.99 -0.80 8.80
C LYS A 83 -9.07 -1.28 10.25
N LYS A 84 -9.94 -2.26 10.51
CA LYS A 84 -10.12 -2.84 11.85
C LYS A 84 -8.82 -3.46 12.34
N ALA A 85 -8.15 -4.26 11.51
CA ALA A 85 -6.92 -4.93 11.87
C ALA A 85 -5.79 -3.94 12.24
N ILE A 86 -5.61 -2.87 11.47
CA ILE A 86 -4.56 -1.87 11.74
C ILE A 86 -4.90 -1.09 13.01
N ILE A 87 -6.11 -0.53 13.11
CA ILE A 87 -6.49 0.28 14.28
C ILE A 87 -6.45 -0.54 15.57
N SER A 88 -6.92 -1.79 15.56
CA SER A 88 -6.92 -2.62 16.77
C SER A 88 -5.51 -3.01 17.21
N ASN A 89 -4.65 -3.43 16.27
CA ASN A 89 -3.30 -3.90 16.59
C ASN A 89 -2.36 -2.78 17.04
N TYR A 90 -2.54 -1.57 16.50
CA TYR A 90 -1.73 -0.41 16.86
C TYR A 90 -2.40 0.52 17.87
N SER A 91 -3.52 0.11 18.48
CA SER A 91 -4.30 0.91 19.45
C SER A 91 -3.50 1.43 20.64
N LYS A 92 -2.45 0.71 21.04
CA LYS A 92 -1.55 1.07 22.15
C LYS A 92 -0.23 1.71 21.68
N SER A 93 -0.06 1.97 20.39
CA SER A 93 1.15 2.62 19.86
C SER A 93 1.09 4.13 20.08
N ASN A 94 2.25 4.73 20.35
CA ASN A 94 2.35 6.16 20.65
C ASN A 94 1.87 7.07 19.51
N TYR A 95 1.87 6.58 18.26
CA TYR A 95 1.61 7.40 17.08
C TYR A 95 0.30 7.06 16.36
N LEU A 96 -0.50 6.10 16.82
CA LEU A 96 -1.74 5.75 16.11
C LEU A 96 -2.65 6.98 15.96
N ASN A 97 -2.79 7.79 17.00
CA ASN A 97 -3.69 8.95 16.97
C ASN A 97 -3.30 9.97 15.90
N ASN A 98 -2.00 10.12 15.61
CA ASN A 98 -1.50 11.00 14.55
C ASN A 98 -1.99 10.53 13.16
N TYR A 99 -2.09 9.22 12.96
CA TYR A 99 -2.37 8.61 11.66
C TYR A 99 -3.79 8.05 11.51
N LYS A 100 -4.56 7.96 12.60
CA LYS A 100 -5.87 7.31 12.64
C LYS A 100 -6.85 7.89 11.62
N ASN A 101 -6.93 9.22 11.54
CA ASN A 101 -7.80 9.90 10.59
C ASN A 101 -7.45 9.57 9.12
N PHE A 102 -6.16 9.48 8.80
CA PHE A 102 -5.73 9.07 7.46
C PHE A 102 -6.12 7.60 7.19
N ILE A 103 -5.84 6.69 8.13
CA ILE A 103 -6.18 5.27 8.01
C ILE A 103 -7.69 5.09 7.79
N GLU A 104 -8.52 5.78 8.56
CA GLU A 104 -9.98 5.72 8.43
C GLU A 104 -10.44 6.20 7.05
N LYS A 105 -10.01 7.41 6.64
CA LYS A 105 -10.34 7.96 5.31
C LYS A 105 -9.84 7.09 4.16
N LEU A 106 -8.65 6.51 4.28
CA LEU A 106 -8.06 5.66 3.26
C LEU A 106 -8.95 4.43 3.02
N TYR A 107 -9.35 3.73 4.08
CA TYR A 107 -10.14 2.49 3.94
C TYR A 107 -11.65 2.73 3.81
N ASP A 108 -12.15 3.94 4.10
CA ASP A 108 -13.53 4.34 3.80
C ASP A 108 -13.72 4.77 2.33
N LYS A 109 -12.63 5.18 1.67
CA LYS A 109 -12.63 5.44 0.24
C LYS A 109 -12.66 4.12 -0.54
N LYS A 110 -13.61 4.00 -1.47
CA LYS A 110 -13.64 2.90 -2.44
C LYS A 110 -12.66 3.20 -3.58
N PHE A 111 -11.61 2.40 -3.69
CA PHE A 111 -10.66 2.43 -4.81
C PHE A 111 -11.02 1.39 -5.86
N GLU A 112 -11.05 1.77 -7.13
CA GLU A 112 -11.31 0.84 -8.24
C GLU A 112 -10.00 0.20 -8.76
N LEU A 113 -8.90 0.97 -8.81
CA LEU A 113 -7.57 0.49 -9.20
C LEU A 113 -6.63 0.34 -7.99
N LEU A 114 -5.77 -0.67 -8.05
CA LEU A 114 -4.75 -0.95 -7.03
C LEU A 114 -3.69 0.16 -6.98
N ILE A 115 -3.31 0.70 -8.14
CA ILE A 115 -2.32 1.78 -8.20
C ILE A 115 -2.79 3.04 -7.46
N ASP A 116 -4.07 3.41 -7.58
CA ASP A 116 -4.62 4.59 -6.92
C ASP A 116 -4.51 4.48 -5.40
N LEU A 117 -4.78 3.29 -4.86
CA LEU A 117 -4.60 2.99 -3.44
C LEU A 117 -3.12 3.12 -3.04
N ASN A 118 -2.22 2.47 -3.79
CA ASN A 118 -0.79 2.44 -3.47
C ASN A 118 -0.17 3.85 -3.55
N ILE A 119 -0.49 4.63 -4.58
CA ILE A 119 -0.01 6.00 -4.73
C ILE A 119 -0.57 6.91 -3.65
N THR A 120 -1.84 6.76 -3.26
CA THR A 120 -2.42 7.53 -2.15
C THR A 120 -1.64 7.29 -0.85
N ILE A 121 -1.26 6.03 -0.58
CA ILE A 121 -0.44 5.66 0.59
C ILE A 121 0.98 6.25 0.48
N ILE A 122 1.63 6.08 -0.68
CA ILE A 122 3.00 6.56 -0.92
C ILE A 122 3.08 8.09 -0.74
N GLU A 123 2.16 8.84 -1.36
CA GLU A 123 2.13 10.30 -1.28
C GLU A 123 1.74 10.82 0.11
N PHE A 124 1.03 10.03 0.91
CA PHE A 124 0.82 10.37 2.31
C PHE A 124 2.11 10.20 3.11
N ILE A 125 2.74 9.02 3.06
CA ILE A 125 3.94 8.73 3.86
C ILE A 125 5.12 9.63 3.46
N LYS A 126 5.26 9.96 2.18
CA LYS A 126 6.30 10.87 1.66
C LYS A 126 6.28 12.27 2.29
N LYS A 127 5.12 12.71 2.83
CA LYS A 127 4.96 14.05 3.43
C LYS A 127 5.31 14.09 4.91
N GLU A 128 5.48 12.93 5.54
CA GLU A 128 5.88 12.77 6.94
C GLU A 128 7.41 12.73 7.07
#